data_AF-A0A8J7ANM8-F1
#
_entry.id   AF-A0A8J7ANM8-F1
#
_cell.length_a   1.000
_cell.length_b   1.000
_cell.length_c   1.000
_cell.angle_alpha   90.00
_cell.angle_beta   90.00
_cell.angle_gamma   90.00
#
_symmetry.space_group_name_H-M   'P 1'
#
loop_
_entity.id
_entity.type
_entity.pdbx_description
1 polymer ?
#
loop_
_entity_poly.entity_id
_entity_poly.type
_entity_poly.pdbx_seq_one_letter_code
_entity_poly.pdbx_strand_id
1 'polypeptide(L)'
;MTIGIWRIATTSISIFGFLWLLIEPLGLFIPDAITLGLSGYISLLVSSMLISIFLRFPKKSISRKLSSPNSTIEIKLGDIFQEKGHLVVGFNDVFDTEIGEIIAEPSVQGQFLLKVYKSEKIKLDTDIEEALKTHKERGKEDLSKLKGNQRRYPIGTTISLGNFDRRYFLVAYGSMGNDLKIQSNADCIWHSLSNLWEQVRLKGHGEQISIPVIGSNLARTNLPRVVLVKLIITSFLIGSKEEFIARKLTIVIPPQDLEYVNLYDLEDFLKTAVF
;
A
#
# COMPACT_ATOMS: atom_id res chain seq x y z
N MET A 1 -14.39 -10.50 -1.32
CA MET A 1 -14.86 -11.20 -2.55
C MET A 1 -16.26 -10.77 -3.01
N THR A 2 -17.18 -10.50 -2.08
CA THR A 2 -18.59 -10.08 -2.35
C THR A 2 -18.73 -8.81 -3.20
N ILE A 3 -17.88 -7.80 -2.99
CA ILE A 3 -17.92 -6.53 -3.74
C ILE A 3 -17.61 -6.72 -5.23
N GLY A 4 -16.69 -7.62 -5.57
CA GLY A 4 -16.35 -7.93 -6.97
C GLY A 4 -17.50 -8.58 -7.72
N ILE A 5 -18.18 -9.55 -7.07
CA ILE A 5 -19.34 -10.24 -7.62
C ILE A 5 -20.51 -9.26 -7.82
N TRP A 6 -20.77 -8.39 -6.84
CA TRP A 6 -21.83 -7.40 -6.93
C TRP A 6 -21.59 -6.41 -8.07
N ARG A 7 -20.35 -5.98 -8.30
CA ARG A 7 -19.98 -5.11 -9.44
C ARG A 7 -20.07 -5.82 -10.78
N ILE A 8 -19.72 -7.11 -10.86
CA ILE A 8 -19.93 -7.93 -12.06
C ILE A 8 -21.43 -7.97 -12.38
N ALA A 9 -22.26 -8.28 -11.38
CA ALA A 9 -23.71 -8.34 -11.56
C ALA A 9 -24.32 -7.01 -12.02
N THR A 10 -23.97 -5.89 -11.39
CA THR A 10 -24.48 -4.57 -11.81
C THR A 10 -24.00 -4.18 -13.21
N THR A 11 -22.72 -4.44 -13.54
CA THR A 11 -22.19 -4.22 -14.90
C THR A 11 -22.92 -5.09 -15.93
N SER A 12 -23.24 -6.35 -15.59
CA SER A 12 -23.98 -7.27 -16.48
C SER A 12 -25.37 -6.75 -16.77
N ILE A 13 -26.09 -6.28 -15.75
CA ILE A 13 -27.42 -5.69 -15.91
C ILE A 13 -27.35 -4.44 -16.79
N SER A 14 -26.35 -3.56 -16.60
CA SER A 14 -26.16 -2.37 -17.43
C SER A 14 -25.85 -2.71 -18.89
N ILE A 15 -24.97 -3.66 -19.16
CA ILE A 15 -24.62 -4.11 -20.52
C ILE A 15 -25.83 -4.76 -21.18
N PHE A 16 -26.52 -5.64 -20.46
CA PHE A 16 -27.74 -6.28 -20.92
C PHE A 16 -28.79 -5.24 -21.33
N GLY A 17 -29.07 -4.26 -20.45
CA GLY A 17 -30.03 -3.20 -20.72
C GLY A 17 -29.64 -2.32 -21.91
N PHE A 18 -28.35 -1.97 -22.04
CA PHE A 18 -27.86 -1.20 -23.18
C PHE A 18 -27.99 -1.97 -24.51
N LEU A 19 -27.62 -3.24 -24.54
CA LEU A 19 -27.76 -4.08 -25.74
C LEU A 19 -29.22 -4.28 -26.11
N TRP A 20 -30.09 -4.52 -25.12
CA TRP A 20 -31.53 -4.66 -25.34
C TRP A 20 -32.14 -3.39 -25.95
N LEU A 21 -31.79 -2.22 -25.41
CA LEU A 21 -32.26 -0.92 -25.88
C LEU A 21 -31.87 -0.63 -27.34
N LEU A 22 -30.75 -1.17 -27.83
CA LEU A 22 -30.35 -1.04 -29.23
C LEU A 22 -31.10 -2.02 -30.16
N ILE A 23 -31.38 -3.22 -29.66
CA ILE A 23 -31.99 -4.29 -30.44
C ILE A 23 -33.49 -4.06 -30.64
N GLU A 24 -34.19 -3.59 -29.62
CA GLU A 24 -35.65 -3.44 -29.65
C GLU A 24 -36.14 -2.47 -30.75
N PRO A 25 -35.55 -1.28 -30.95
CA PRO A 25 -35.88 -0.42 -32.09
C PRO A 25 -35.52 -1.03 -33.45
N LEU A 26 -34.41 -1.78 -33.55
CA LEU A 26 -34.02 -2.44 -34.80
C LEU A 26 -35.04 -3.52 -35.21
N GLY A 27 -35.66 -4.19 -34.24
CA GLY A 27 -36.74 -5.13 -34.47
C GLY A 27 -37.98 -4.50 -35.10
N LEU A 28 -38.22 -3.20 -34.87
CA LEU A 28 -39.32 -2.46 -35.51
C LEU A 28 -39.06 -2.19 -37.00
N PHE A 29 -37.80 -2.06 -37.40
CA PHE A 29 -37.42 -1.78 -38.80
C PHE A 29 -37.22 -3.06 -39.63
N ILE A 30 -36.91 -4.20 -38.99
CA ILE A 30 -36.65 -5.47 -39.68
C ILE A 30 -37.31 -6.65 -38.93
N PRO A 31 -38.65 -6.79 -39.01
CA PRO A 31 -39.41 -7.73 -38.18
C PRO A 31 -39.03 -9.21 -38.37
N ASP A 32 -38.72 -9.61 -39.61
CA ASP A 32 -38.43 -11.01 -39.95
C ASP A 32 -36.98 -11.43 -39.70
N ALA A 33 -36.07 -10.49 -39.42
CA ALA A 33 -34.65 -10.78 -39.19
C ALA A 33 -34.27 -10.95 -37.71
N ILE A 34 -35.08 -10.42 -36.79
CA ILE A 34 -34.77 -10.35 -35.35
C ILE A 34 -35.86 -11.09 -34.55
N THR A 35 -36.06 -12.37 -34.84
CA THR A 35 -36.87 -13.25 -33.97
C THR A 35 -35.98 -13.76 -32.83
N LEU A 36 -35.67 -12.89 -31.87
CA LEU A 36 -34.97 -13.28 -30.65
C LEU A 36 -35.93 -14.09 -29.77
N GLY A 37 -36.05 -15.38 -30.04
CA GLY A 37 -36.71 -16.33 -29.15
C GLY A 37 -35.93 -16.48 -27.84
N LEU A 38 -36.34 -17.45 -27.02
CA LEU A 38 -35.70 -17.74 -25.73
C LEU A 38 -34.17 -17.94 -25.86
N SER A 39 -33.72 -18.56 -26.95
CA SER A 39 -32.29 -18.76 -27.24
C SER A 39 -31.53 -17.45 -27.45
N GLY A 40 -32.12 -16.47 -28.13
CA GLY A 40 -31.55 -15.14 -28.34
C GLY A 40 -31.43 -14.34 -27.05
N TYR A 41 -32.47 -14.38 -26.22
CA TYR A 41 -32.47 -13.75 -24.89
C TYR A 41 -31.39 -14.36 -23.99
N ILE A 42 -31.32 -15.70 -23.92
CA ILE A 42 -30.29 -16.41 -23.15
C ILE A 42 -28.89 -16.07 -23.67
N SER A 43 -28.69 -16.02 -25.00
CA SER A 43 -27.41 -15.64 -25.60
C SER A 43 -26.97 -14.24 -25.19
N LEU A 44 -27.90 -13.29 -25.09
CA LEU A 44 -27.61 -11.91 -24.70
C LEU A 44 -27.30 -11.78 -23.20
N LEU A 45 -27.99 -12.57 -22.37
CA LEU A 45 -27.70 -12.67 -20.94
C LEU A 45 -26.31 -13.28 -20.71
N VAL A 46 -25.99 -14.38 -21.38
CA VAL A 46 -24.67 -15.01 -21.28
C VAL A 46 -23.57 -14.09 -21.81
N SER A 47 -23.75 -13.44 -22.96
CA SER A 47 -22.74 -12.52 -23.52
C SER A 47 -22.51 -11.31 -22.62
N SER A 48 -23.56 -10.69 -22.07
CA SER A 48 -23.44 -9.59 -21.12
C SER A 48 -22.72 -10.02 -19.84
N MET A 49 -22.99 -11.23 -19.33
CA MET A 49 -22.28 -11.78 -18.18
C MET A 49 -20.80 -12.04 -18.47
N LEU A 50 -20.47 -12.62 -19.63
CA LEU A 50 -19.09 -12.87 -20.05
C LEU A 50 -18.30 -11.56 -20.23
N ILE A 51 -18.91 -10.56 -20.87
CA ILE A 51 -18.31 -9.23 -21.05
C ILE A 51 -18.05 -8.57 -19.69
N SER A 52 -19.00 -8.65 -18.75
CA SER A 52 -18.81 -8.12 -17.39
C SER A 52 -17.69 -8.80 -16.63
N ILE A 53 -17.60 -10.13 -16.69
CA ILE A 53 -16.51 -10.88 -16.06
C ILE A 53 -15.17 -10.43 -16.64
N PHE A 54 -15.09 -10.29 -17.97
CA PHE A 54 -13.88 -9.84 -18.65
C PHE A 54 -13.48 -8.41 -18.24
N LEU A 55 -14.44 -7.47 -18.22
CA LEU A 55 -14.20 -6.07 -17.86
C LEU A 55 -13.89 -5.85 -16.38
N ARG A 56 -14.36 -6.74 -15.50
CA ARG A 56 -14.28 -6.59 -14.04
C ARG A 56 -13.44 -7.67 -13.36
N PHE A 57 -12.65 -8.42 -14.13
CA PHE A 57 -11.76 -9.43 -13.57
C PHE A 57 -10.84 -8.80 -12.51
N PRO A 58 -10.63 -9.43 -11.35
CA PRO A 58 -9.92 -8.83 -10.23
C PRO A 58 -8.51 -8.39 -10.65
N LYS A 59 -8.30 -7.07 -10.67
CA LYS A 59 -6.98 -6.48 -10.95
C LYS A 59 -6.02 -6.88 -9.83
N LYS A 60 -4.82 -7.32 -10.19
CA LYS A 60 -3.73 -7.59 -9.21
C LYS A 60 -2.90 -6.35 -8.92
N SER A 61 -2.91 -5.39 -9.84
CA SER A 61 -2.29 -4.08 -9.68
C SER A 61 -3.07 -3.01 -10.43
N ILE A 62 -2.95 -1.78 -9.95
CA ILE A 62 -3.40 -0.56 -10.61
C ILE A 62 -2.23 0.42 -10.60
N SER A 63 -2.04 1.15 -11.69
CA SER A 63 -0.96 2.13 -11.77
C SER A 63 -1.44 3.39 -12.46
N ARG A 64 -0.87 4.53 -12.05
CA ARG A 64 -1.13 5.83 -12.64
C ARG A 64 0.16 6.63 -12.69
N LYS A 65 0.43 7.21 -13.85
CA LYS A 65 1.52 8.16 -14.05
C LYS A 65 1.05 9.56 -13.67
N LEU A 66 1.88 10.27 -12.90
CA LEU A 66 1.71 11.67 -12.58
C LEU A 66 2.20 12.54 -13.74
N SER A 67 1.49 13.62 -14.04
CA SER A 67 1.88 14.57 -15.08
C SER A 67 3.04 15.46 -14.62
N SER A 68 3.02 15.90 -13.36
CA SER A 68 4.09 16.68 -12.74
C SER A 68 4.13 16.41 -11.23
N PRO A 69 5.26 15.91 -10.67
CA PRO A 69 6.46 15.47 -11.38
C PRO A 69 6.26 14.15 -12.14
N ASN A 70 7.25 13.74 -12.94
CA ASN A 70 7.21 12.50 -13.74
C ASN A 70 7.43 11.24 -12.87
N SER A 71 6.48 10.97 -11.97
CA SER A 71 6.48 9.80 -11.09
C SER A 71 5.33 8.87 -11.43
N THR A 72 5.46 7.58 -11.14
CA THR A 72 4.36 6.60 -11.26
C THR A 72 3.95 6.08 -9.89
N ILE A 73 2.66 6.11 -9.59
CA ILE A 73 2.11 5.46 -8.40
C ILE A 73 1.47 4.14 -8.82
N GLU A 74 1.95 3.04 -8.26
CA GLU A 74 1.38 1.70 -8.41
C GLU A 74 0.86 1.20 -7.06
N ILE A 75 -0.31 0.56 -7.07
CA ILE A 75 -0.85 -0.16 -5.92
C ILE A 75 -1.04 -1.60 -6.38
N LYS A 76 -0.46 -2.56 -5.66
CA LYS A 76 -0.52 -3.97 -6.06
C LYS A 76 -0.57 -4.93 -4.89
N LEU A 77 -1.09 -6.12 -5.19
CA LEU A 77 -1.08 -7.25 -4.26
C LEU A 77 0.23 -8.01 -4.36
N GLY A 78 0.86 -8.31 -3.23
CA GLY A 78 2.10 -9.09 -3.23
C GLY A 78 2.88 -9.06 -1.91
N ASP A 79 4.11 -9.57 -1.98
CA ASP A 79 5.09 -9.50 -0.92
C ASP A 79 6.07 -8.34 -1.19
N ILE A 80 6.18 -7.40 -0.26
CA ILE A 80 7.05 -6.24 -0.40
C ILE A 80 8.53 -6.61 -0.60
N PHE A 81 8.98 -7.74 -0.04
CA PHE A 81 10.38 -8.14 -0.16
C PHE A 81 10.75 -8.65 -1.57
N GLN A 82 9.75 -8.95 -2.40
CA GLN A 82 9.92 -9.29 -3.81
C GLN A 82 10.01 -8.06 -4.71
N GLU A 83 9.76 -6.85 -4.19
CA GLU A 83 9.88 -5.63 -4.97
C GLU A 83 11.33 -5.28 -5.27
N LYS A 84 11.51 -4.71 -6.47
CA LYS A 84 12.78 -4.15 -6.93
C LYS A 84 12.95 -2.73 -6.41
N GLY A 85 14.20 -2.29 -6.31
CA GLY A 85 14.57 -0.97 -5.81
C GLY A 85 14.52 -0.88 -4.30
N HIS A 86 14.34 0.35 -3.81
CA HIS A 86 14.37 0.65 -2.39
C HIS A 86 13.08 0.20 -1.71
N LEU A 87 13.15 -0.14 -0.42
CA LEU A 87 11.99 -0.53 0.37
C LEU A 87 11.84 0.35 1.59
N VAL A 88 10.59 0.62 1.97
CA VAL A 88 10.25 1.20 3.27
C VAL A 88 9.87 0.07 4.21
N VAL A 89 10.37 0.12 5.43
CA VAL A 89 10.02 -0.81 6.51
C VAL A 89 9.51 0.02 7.68
N GLY A 90 8.23 -0.19 8.04
CA GLY A 90 7.68 0.44 9.23
C GLY A 90 8.28 -0.17 10.49
N PHE A 91 8.79 0.68 11.37
CA PHE A 91 9.33 0.34 12.68
C PHE A 91 8.60 1.08 13.80
N ASN A 92 8.81 0.60 15.03
CA ASN A 92 8.47 1.35 16.22
C ASN A 92 9.55 2.40 16.55
N ASP A 93 9.24 3.31 17.45
CA ASP A 93 10.10 4.42 17.85
C ASP A 93 11.35 4.05 18.68
N VAL A 94 11.50 2.79 19.06
CA VAL A 94 12.69 2.26 19.76
C VAL A 94 13.52 1.31 18.87
N PHE A 95 13.09 1.10 17.63
CA PHE A 95 13.71 0.23 16.65
C PHE A 95 14.00 -1.20 17.16
N ASP A 96 13.05 -1.82 17.87
CA ASP A 96 13.19 -3.20 18.35
C ASP A 96 13.44 -4.19 17.19
N THR A 97 14.11 -5.32 17.42
CA THR A 97 14.35 -6.33 16.37
C THR A 97 14.09 -7.77 16.85
N GLU A 98 13.76 -7.93 18.12
CA GLU A 98 13.58 -9.24 18.75
C GLU A 98 12.28 -9.91 18.29
N ILE A 99 12.42 -10.97 17.50
CA ILE A 99 11.29 -11.78 17.06
C ILE A 99 10.77 -12.61 18.23
N GLY A 100 9.45 -12.68 18.37
CA GLY A 100 8.76 -13.43 19.41
C GLY A 100 7.64 -12.59 20.00
N GLU A 101 7.73 -12.31 21.30
CA GLU A 101 6.74 -11.48 22.00
C GLU A 101 6.78 -10.01 21.58
N ILE A 102 7.97 -9.48 21.24
CA ILE A 102 8.16 -8.06 20.90
C ILE A 102 7.76 -7.82 19.44
N ILE A 103 8.42 -8.49 18.50
CA ILE A 103 8.14 -8.40 17.07
C ILE A 103 7.55 -9.70 16.57
N ALA A 104 6.33 -9.63 16.05
CA ALA A 104 5.69 -10.79 15.44
C ALA A 104 6.45 -11.22 14.17
N GLU A 105 6.78 -12.51 14.07
CA GLU A 105 7.46 -13.11 12.92
C GLU A 105 6.81 -12.79 11.54
N PRO A 106 5.47 -12.84 11.37
CA PRO A 106 4.84 -12.52 10.08
C PRO A 106 4.76 -11.02 9.78
N SER A 107 5.13 -10.14 10.71
CA SER A 107 5.15 -8.69 10.48
C SER A 107 6.22 -8.31 9.45
N VAL A 108 6.06 -7.15 8.79
CA VAL A 108 7.07 -6.65 7.85
C VAL A 108 8.43 -6.50 8.54
N GLN A 109 8.46 -6.04 9.79
CA GLN A 109 9.69 -5.88 10.57
C GLN A 109 10.36 -7.23 10.88
N GLY A 110 9.59 -8.25 11.28
CA GLY A 110 10.11 -9.61 11.48
C GLY A 110 10.62 -10.22 10.17
N GLN A 111 9.85 -10.10 9.09
CA GLN A 111 10.24 -10.57 7.77
C GLN A 111 11.47 -9.84 7.21
N PHE A 112 11.70 -8.58 7.59
CA PHE A 112 12.91 -7.84 7.23
C PHE A 112 14.15 -8.49 7.85
N LEU A 113 14.11 -8.83 9.14
CA LEU A 113 15.19 -9.57 9.80
C LEU A 113 15.40 -10.95 9.14
N LEU A 114 14.33 -11.70 8.92
CA LEU A 114 14.43 -13.07 8.39
C LEU A 114 14.90 -13.12 6.93
N LYS A 115 14.36 -12.27 6.06
CA LYS A 115 14.59 -12.34 4.60
C LYS A 115 15.77 -11.49 4.15
N VAL A 116 15.94 -10.28 4.70
CA VAL A 116 17.00 -9.35 4.26
C VAL A 116 18.27 -9.58 5.05
N TYR A 117 18.15 -9.68 6.37
CA TYR A 117 19.28 -9.92 7.28
C TYR A 117 19.54 -11.40 7.54
N LYS A 118 18.80 -12.33 6.90
CA LYS A 118 19.00 -13.79 7.03
C LYS A 118 19.04 -14.27 8.48
N SER A 119 18.19 -13.69 9.33
CA SER A 119 18.11 -13.96 10.76
C SER A 119 19.34 -13.51 11.57
N GLU A 120 20.26 -12.71 11.01
CA GLU A 120 21.41 -12.14 11.71
C GLU A 120 21.01 -10.90 12.53
N LYS A 121 20.34 -11.11 13.68
CA LYS A 121 19.83 -10.01 14.54
C LYS A 121 20.93 -9.03 14.96
N ILE A 122 22.08 -9.53 15.42
CA ILE A 122 23.20 -8.70 15.90
C ILE A 122 23.67 -7.73 14.82
N LYS A 123 23.72 -8.20 13.57
CA LYS A 123 24.11 -7.38 12.43
C LYS A 123 23.08 -6.29 12.14
N LEU A 124 21.78 -6.63 12.19
CA LEU A 124 20.72 -5.65 12.04
C LEU A 124 20.78 -4.58 13.13
N ASP A 125 20.96 -4.98 14.39
CA ASP A 125 21.07 -4.04 15.51
C ASP A 125 22.26 -3.12 15.34
N THR A 126 23.43 -3.66 14.95
CA THR A 126 24.64 -2.87 14.71
C THR A 126 24.43 -1.85 13.60
N ASP A 127 23.81 -2.24 12.48
CA ASP A 127 23.53 -1.34 11.36
C ASP A 127 22.52 -0.25 11.75
N ILE A 128 21.49 -0.60 12.51
CA ILE A 128 20.49 0.35 13.04
C ILE A 128 21.16 1.35 13.99
N GLU A 129 21.97 0.87 14.95
CA GLU A 129 22.66 1.73 15.91
C GLU A 129 23.63 2.69 15.23
N GLU A 130 24.37 2.22 14.22
CA GLU A 130 25.27 3.06 13.42
C GLU A 130 24.47 4.17 12.71
N ALA A 131 23.38 3.80 12.04
CA ALA A 131 22.54 4.76 11.32
C ALA A 131 21.82 5.75 12.25
N LEU A 132 21.51 5.36 13.49
CA LEU A 132 20.89 6.23 14.49
C LEU A 132 21.88 7.19 15.16
N LYS A 133 23.20 7.06 14.94
CA LYS A 133 24.20 8.00 15.49
C LYS A 133 23.92 9.45 15.08
N THR A 134 23.44 9.68 13.86
CA THR A 134 23.07 11.02 13.36
C THR A 134 21.82 11.59 14.03
N HIS A 135 21.06 10.75 14.74
CA HIS A 135 19.84 11.10 15.47
C HIS A 135 20.00 11.01 16.99
N LYS A 136 21.23 10.78 17.50
CA LYS A 136 21.48 10.50 18.93
C LYS A 136 20.90 11.54 19.88
N GLU A 137 21.05 12.82 19.56
CA GLU A 137 20.54 13.95 20.36
C GLU A 137 19.00 13.96 20.46
N ARG A 138 18.32 13.35 19.48
CA ARG A 138 16.85 13.27 19.46
C ARG A 138 16.33 12.07 20.26
N GLY A 139 17.15 11.04 20.43
CA GLY A 139 16.80 9.83 21.18
C GLY A 139 16.87 10.06 22.68
N LYS A 140 15.81 9.73 23.41
CA LYS A 140 15.72 9.85 24.88
C LYS A 140 15.58 8.47 25.51
N GLU A 141 16.28 8.23 26.60
CA GLU A 141 16.10 7.00 27.39
C GLU A 141 14.73 7.00 28.08
N ASP A 142 14.01 5.89 27.94
CA ASP A 142 12.75 5.60 28.61
C ASP A 142 12.93 4.43 29.58
N LEU A 143 13.35 4.77 30.80
CA LEU A 143 13.59 3.79 31.87
C LEU A 143 12.30 3.11 32.34
N SER A 144 11.12 3.59 31.95
CA SER A 144 9.84 2.94 32.27
C SER A 144 9.56 1.71 31.40
N LYS A 145 10.34 1.51 30.33
CA LYS A 145 10.21 0.37 29.42
C LYS A 145 10.97 -0.84 29.94
N LEU A 146 10.22 -1.93 30.16
CA LEU A 146 10.69 -3.15 30.82
C LEU A 146 11.25 -4.21 29.85
N LYS A 147 10.89 -4.14 28.57
CA LYS A 147 11.26 -5.12 27.53
C LYS A 147 11.64 -4.40 26.24
N GLY A 148 12.63 -4.91 25.51
CA GLY A 148 13.16 -4.31 24.28
C GLY A 148 14.06 -3.11 24.53
N ASN A 149 14.30 -2.32 23.48
CA ASN A 149 15.15 -1.14 23.52
C ASN A 149 14.51 -0.02 24.35
N GLN A 150 15.33 0.69 25.14
CA GLN A 150 14.87 1.77 26.02
C GLN A 150 15.03 3.16 25.41
N ARG A 151 15.92 3.32 24.42
CA ARG A 151 16.13 4.59 23.75
C ARG A 151 15.05 4.85 22.71
N ARG A 152 14.23 5.86 22.95
CA ARG A 152 13.08 6.25 22.13
C ARG A 152 13.41 7.44 21.24
N TYR A 153 13.12 7.32 19.96
CA TYR A 153 13.30 8.37 18.96
C TYR A 153 11.96 9.03 18.61
N PRO A 154 11.94 10.30 18.18
CA PRO A 154 10.69 10.94 17.77
C PRO A 154 10.02 10.19 16.61
N ILE A 155 8.69 10.20 16.59
CA ILE A 155 7.92 9.67 15.45
C ILE A 155 8.36 10.36 14.16
N GLY A 156 8.47 9.57 13.10
CA GLY A 156 9.00 9.97 11.80
C GLY A 156 10.52 9.97 11.70
N THR A 157 11.25 9.64 12.77
CA THR A 157 12.67 9.29 12.64
C THR A 157 12.81 8.19 11.60
N THR A 158 13.55 8.48 10.53
CA THR A 158 13.75 7.58 9.41
C THR A 158 15.24 7.41 9.17
N ILE A 159 15.71 6.18 9.19
CA ILE A 159 17.10 5.83 8.87
C ILE A 159 17.17 5.05 7.57
N SER A 160 18.30 5.16 6.86
CA SER A 160 18.55 4.41 5.62
C SER A 160 19.65 3.38 5.82
N LEU A 161 19.34 2.11 5.59
CA LEU A 161 20.28 0.99 5.58
C LEU A 161 20.53 0.49 4.15
N GLY A 162 21.44 -0.47 4.00
CA GLY A 162 21.78 -1.08 2.71
C GLY A 162 22.80 -0.27 1.89
N ASN A 163 22.80 -0.47 0.59
CA ASN A 163 23.79 0.12 -0.33
C ASN A 163 23.12 1.04 -1.36
N PHE A 164 23.90 1.58 -2.30
CA PHE A 164 23.40 2.49 -3.33
C PHE A 164 22.29 1.86 -4.21
N ASP A 165 22.44 0.59 -4.58
CA ASP A 165 21.49 -0.11 -5.45
C ASP A 165 20.19 -0.49 -4.73
N ARG A 166 20.28 -0.78 -3.44
CA ARG A 166 19.15 -1.23 -2.63
C ARG A 166 19.24 -0.70 -1.20
N ARG A 167 18.48 0.37 -0.95
CA ARG A 167 18.27 0.94 0.37
C ARG A 167 17.00 0.45 1.04
N TYR A 168 17.06 0.40 2.36
CA TYR A 168 15.93 0.13 3.23
C TYR A 168 15.71 1.35 4.13
N PHE A 169 14.54 1.98 4.01
CA PHE A 169 14.14 3.14 4.80
C PHE A 169 13.30 2.66 5.98
N LEU A 170 13.90 2.64 7.16
CA LEU A 170 13.24 2.22 8.39
C LEU A 170 12.64 3.45 9.04
N VAL A 171 11.31 3.51 9.14
CA VAL A 171 10.58 4.68 9.63
C VAL A 171 9.83 4.36 10.92
N ALA A 172 10.10 5.12 11.98
CA ALA A 172 9.35 5.08 13.23
C ALA A 172 7.95 5.68 13.03
N TYR A 173 6.92 4.85 12.84
CA TYR A 173 5.57 5.33 12.52
C TYR A 173 4.61 5.31 13.72
N GLY A 174 5.03 4.73 14.84
CA GLY A 174 4.24 4.63 16.05
C GLY A 174 5.10 4.33 17.27
N SER A 175 4.52 4.54 18.44
CA SER A 175 5.20 4.37 19.71
C SER A 175 5.03 2.96 20.27
N MET A 176 6.13 2.33 20.69
CA MET A 176 6.07 1.02 21.35
C MET A 176 5.64 1.17 22.81
N GLY A 177 4.48 0.61 23.15
CA GLY A 177 3.97 0.54 24.52
C GLY A 177 4.61 -0.59 25.34
N ASN A 178 4.38 -0.56 26.67
CA ASN A 178 4.79 -1.62 27.59
C ASN A 178 3.97 -2.91 27.41
N ASP A 179 2.80 -2.84 26.76
CA ASP A 179 2.02 -4.01 26.35
C ASP A 179 2.55 -4.68 25.06
N LEU A 180 3.74 -4.28 24.61
CA LEU A 180 4.41 -4.73 23.39
C LEU A 180 3.59 -4.50 22.12
N LYS A 181 2.76 -3.46 22.12
CA LYS A 181 1.96 -3.08 20.96
C LYS A 181 2.31 -1.67 20.52
N ILE A 182 2.28 -1.47 19.21
CA ILE A 182 2.52 -0.16 18.61
C ILE A 182 1.24 0.65 18.74
N GLN A 183 1.38 1.88 19.24
CA GLN A 183 0.32 2.88 19.26
C GLN A 183 0.64 3.96 18.24
N SER A 184 -0.28 4.19 17.32
CA SER A 184 -0.17 5.23 16.30
C SER A 184 -1.55 5.81 16.01
N ASN A 185 -1.59 6.98 15.38
CA ASN A 185 -2.82 7.65 14.94
C ASN A 185 -2.57 8.32 13.58
N ALA A 186 -3.59 8.98 13.02
CA ALA A 186 -3.47 9.64 11.72
C ALA A 186 -2.32 10.65 11.65
N ASP A 187 -2.11 11.43 12.71
CA ASP A 187 -1.05 12.45 12.78
C ASP A 187 0.34 11.83 12.82
N CYS A 188 0.53 10.75 13.58
CA CYS A 188 1.77 9.98 13.60
C CYS A 188 2.10 9.41 12.22
N ILE A 189 1.10 8.84 11.53
CA ILE A 189 1.27 8.30 10.17
C ILE A 189 1.61 9.42 9.19
N TRP A 190 0.89 10.55 9.23
CA TRP A 190 1.18 11.70 8.37
C TRP A 190 2.59 12.25 8.59
N HIS A 191 2.95 12.48 9.86
CA HIS A 191 4.26 13.02 10.23
C HIS A 191 5.39 12.07 9.83
N SER A 192 5.21 10.76 10.03
CA SER A 192 6.20 9.76 9.64
C SER A 192 6.36 9.65 8.12
N LEU A 193 5.28 9.75 7.36
CA LEU A 193 5.34 9.79 5.89
C LEU A 193 6.06 11.05 5.40
N SER A 194 5.79 12.22 5.98
CA SER A 194 6.46 13.47 5.65
C SER A 194 7.98 13.37 5.80
N ASN A 195 8.45 12.89 6.96
CA ASN A 195 9.88 12.74 7.23
C ASN A 195 10.52 11.61 6.41
N LEU A 196 9.77 10.54 6.15
CA LEU A 196 10.20 9.45 5.26
C LEU A 196 10.52 9.98 3.87
N TRP A 197 9.62 10.78 3.29
CA TRP A 197 9.81 11.33 1.94
C TRP A 197 11.03 12.24 1.85
N GLU A 198 11.32 13.02 2.89
CA GLU A 198 12.55 13.79 2.98
C GLU A 198 13.79 12.89 2.95
N GLN A 199 13.81 11.80 3.73
CA GLN A 199 14.93 10.86 3.70
C GLN A 199 15.07 10.12 2.36
N VAL A 200 13.94 9.77 1.73
CA VAL A 200 13.94 9.17 0.40
C VAL A 200 14.49 10.14 -0.64
N ARG A 201 14.18 11.44 -0.55
CA ARG A 201 14.83 12.45 -1.42
C ARG A 201 16.35 12.46 -1.24
N LEU A 202 16.81 12.51 0.01
CA LEU A 202 18.24 12.64 0.32
C LEU A 202 19.07 11.41 -0.03
N LYS A 203 18.51 10.20 0.09
CA LYS A 203 19.28 8.95 -0.05
C LYS A 203 18.79 8.03 -1.15
N GLY A 204 17.59 8.25 -1.67
CA GLY A 204 16.93 7.39 -2.65
C GLY A 204 17.27 7.70 -4.11
N HIS A 205 17.99 8.80 -4.40
CA HIS A 205 18.49 9.15 -5.74
C HIS A 205 17.40 9.16 -6.84
N GLY A 206 16.14 9.42 -6.48
CA GLY A 206 15.04 9.41 -7.43
C GLY A 206 14.63 8.01 -7.93
N GLU A 207 15.18 6.95 -7.35
CA GLU A 207 14.91 5.56 -7.71
C GLU A 207 13.52 5.08 -7.28
N GLN A 208 13.12 3.91 -7.75
CA GLN A 208 11.82 3.33 -7.34
C GLN A 208 11.83 2.93 -5.86
N ILE A 209 10.74 3.23 -5.17
CA ILE A 209 10.53 2.96 -3.75
C ILE A 209 9.24 2.17 -3.57
N SER A 210 9.30 1.13 -2.73
CA SER A 210 8.12 0.33 -2.38
C SER A 210 7.82 0.43 -0.89
N ILE A 211 6.55 0.60 -0.54
CA ILE A 211 6.08 0.81 0.84
C ILE A 211 4.92 -0.14 1.13
N PRO A 212 4.87 -0.78 2.32
CA PRO A 212 3.72 -1.58 2.71
C PRO A 212 2.66 -0.65 3.32
N VAL A 213 1.47 -1.17 3.60
CA VAL A 213 0.48 -0.40 4.37
C VAL A 213 0.89 -0.30 5.84
N ILE A 214 1.68 0.72 6.16
CA ILE A 214 2.10 1.04 7.54
C ILE A 214 0.92 1.54 8.38
N GLY A 215 0.98 1.34 9.70
CA GLY A 215 -0.10 1.78 10.60
C GLY A 215 -1.34 0.89 10.60
N SER A 216 -1.33 -0.26 9.92
CA SER A 216 -2.44 -1.23 9.94
C SER A 216 -2.41 -2.14 11.19
N ASN A 217 -3.44 -2.99 11.38
CA ASN A 217 -3.67 -4.05 12.40
C ASN A 217 -2.81 -4.05 13.68
N LEU A 218 -1.49 -4.15 13.57
CA LEU A 218 -0.53 -4.17 14.69
C LEU A 218 -0.33 -2.80 15.37
N ALA A 219 -0.71 -1.70 14.71
CA ALA A 219 -0.44 -0.33 15.15
C ALA A 219 -1.61 0.40 15.82
N ARG A 220 -2.77 -0.27 15.96
CA ARG A 220 -3.98 0.25 16.62
C ARG A 220 -4.39 1.68 16.23
N THR A 221 -4.16 2.06 14.97
CA THR A 221 -4.58 3.38 14.46
C THR A 221 -6.10 3.54 14.41
N ASN A 222 -6.86 2.42 14.46
CA ASN A 222 -8.30 2.34 14.17
C ASN A 222 -8.67 2.88 12.79
N LEU A 223 -7.70 3.12 11.91
CA LEU A 223 -7.92 3.59 10.55
C LEU A 223 -8.15 2.41 9.61
N PRO A 224 -9.17 2.49 8.73
CA PRO A 224 -9.33 1.51 7.66
C PRO A 224 -8.10 1.49 6.76
N ARG A 225 -7.72 0.32 6.26
CA ARG A 225 -6.55 0.16 5.36
C ARG A 225 -6.63 1.02 4.11
N VAL A 226 -7.83 1.19 3.55
CA VAL A 226 -8.08 2.11 2.44
C VAL A 226 -7.69 3.55 2.78
N VAL A 227 -7.94 3.99 4.02
CA VAL A 227 -7.56 5.34 4.48
C VAL A 227 -6.03 5.45 4.60
N LEU A 228 -5.37 4.44 5.14
CA LEU A 228 -3.89 4.40 5.22
C LEU A 228 -3.25 4.46 3.84
N VAL A 229 -3.76 3.70 2.87
CA VAL A 229 -3.28 3.76 1.48
C VAL A 229 -3.50 5.15 0.89
N LYS A 230 -4.67 5.77 1.12
CA LYS A 230 -4.92 7.16 0.69
C LYS A 230 -3.97 8.15 1.35
N LEU A 231 -3.63 8.00 2.62
CA LEU A 231 -2.64 8.86 3.30
C LEU A 231 -1.24 8.72 2.69
N ILE A 232 -0.80 7.49 2.37
CA ILE A 232 0.47 7.24 1.69
C ILE A 232 0.48 7.93 0.32
N ILE A 233 -0.58 7.77 -0.48
CA ILE A 233 -0.71 8.40 -1.80
C ILE A 233 -0.67 9.93 -1.66
N THR A 234 -1.53 10.49 -0.81
CA THR A 234 -1.66 11.94 -0.64
C THR A 234 -0.37 12.58 -0.14
N SER A 235 0.29 12.00 0.86
CA SER A 235 1.56 12.51 1.37
C SER A 235 2.67 12.46 0.31
N PHE A 236 2.74 11.37 -0.48
CA PHE A 236 3.71 11.26 -1.57
C PHE A 236 3.43 12.28 -2.68
N LEU A 237 2.16 12.49 -3.04
CA LEU A 237 1.77 13.49 -4.04
C LEU A 237 2.15 14.90 -3.61
N ILE A 238 1.86 15.28 -2.36
CA ILE A 238 2.21 16.58 -1.81
C ILE A 238 3.73 16.73 -1.75
N GLY A 239 4.42 15.77 -1.15
CA GLY A 239 5.88 15.83 -1.04
C GLY A 239 6.59 15.82 -2.39
N SER A 240 6.03 15.14 -3.41
CA SER A 240 6.56 15.12 -4.78
C SER A 240 6.32 16.43 -5.53
N LYS A 241 5.23 17.16 -5.23
CA LYS A 241 4.95 18.48 -5.79
C LYS A 241 5.90 19.54 -5.23
N GLU A 242 6.31 19.41 -3.96
CA GLU A 242 7.31 20.26 -3.34
C GLU A 242 8.70 20.01 -3.94
N GLU A 243 9.13 18.74 -3.96
CA GLU A 243 10.41 18.34 -4.52
C GLU A 243 10.36 16.88 -4.96
N PHE A 244 11.00 16.56 -6.10
CA PHE A 244 10.96 15.21 -6.65
C PHE A 244 11.47 14.15 -5.66
N ILE A 245 10.62 13.18 -5.32
CA ILE A 245 10.96 12.09 -4.38
C ILE A 245 11.53 10.87 -5.11
N ALA A 246 10.75 10.32 -6.05
CA ALA A 246 11.05 9.04 -6.68
C ALA A 246 10.34 8.92 -8.03
N ARG A 247 10.97 8.24 -9.00
CA ARG A 247 10.36 7.94 -10.32
C ARG A 247 9.17 7.00 -10.23
N LYS A 248 9.10 6.17 -9.18
CA LYS A 248 7.99 5.25 -8.95
C LYS A 248 7.79 4.98 -7.46
N LEU A 249 6.56 5.14 -6.99
CA LEU A 249 6.07 4.65 -5.71
C LEU A 249 5.25 3.38 -5.95
N THR A 250 5.58 2.30 -5.26
CA THR A 250 4.78 1.07 -5.26
C THR A 250 4.23 0.82 -3.86
N ILE A 251 2.90 0.85 -3.70
CA ILE A 251 2.22 0.49 -2.46
C ILE A 251 1.85 -0.98 -2.53
N VAL A 252 2.45 -1.78 -1.65
CA VAL A 252 2.26 -3.23 -1.65
C VAL A 252 1.26 -3.62 -0.55
N ILE A 253 0.19 -4.27 -0.97
CA ILE A 253 -0.86 -4.80 -0.10
C ILE A 253 -0.66 -6.31 0.01
N PRO A 254 -0.45 -6.87 1.22
CA PRO A 254 -0.36 -8.31 1.41
C PRO A 254 -1.63 -9.03 0.92
N PRO A 255 -1.53 -10.23 0.31
CA PRO A 255 -2.71 -10.94 -0.20
C PRO A 255 -3.78 -11.22 0.86
N GLN A 256 -3.37 -11.46 2.10
CA GLN A 256 -4.27 -11.65 3.25
C GLN A 256 -5.09 -10.39 3.59
N ASP A 257 -4.72 -9.24 3.04
CA ASP A 257 -5.36 -7.95 3.29
C ASP A 257 -6.35 -7.55 2.19
N LEU A 258 -6.49 -8.39 1.15
CA LEU A 258 -7.34 -8.14 -0.02
C LEU A 258 -8.80 -7.88 0.33
N GLU A 259 -9.33 -8.55 1.35
CA GLU A 259 -10.72 -8.40 1.77
C GLU A 259 -11.03 -7.05 2.41
N TYR A 260 -10.01 -6.34 2.87
CA TYR A 260 -10.12 -5.04 3.53
C TYR A 260 -9.80 -3.86 2.60
N VAL A 261 -9.42 -4.14 1.35
CA VAL A 261 -9.03 -3.13 0.38
C VAL A 261 -9.72 -3.38 -0.96
N ASN A 262 -10.49 -2.39 -1.41
CA ASN A 262 -11.06 -2.39 -2.75
C ASN A 262 -10.16 -1.61 -3.71
N LEU A 263 -9.44 -2.33 -4.58
CA LEU A 263 -8.54 -1.70 -5.56
C LEU A 263 -9.28 -0.77 -6.52
N TYR A 264 -10.55 -0.99 -6.82
CA TYR A 264 -11.29 -0.08 -7.68
C TYR A 264 -11.51 1.29 -7.01
N ASP A 265 -11.79 1.32 -5.72
CA ASP A 265 -11.99 2.58 -4.99
C ASP A 265 -10.68 3.38 -4.90
N LEU A 266 -9.55 2.65 -4.84
CA LEU A 266 -8.21 3.25 -4.90
C LEU A 266 -7.85 3.71 -6.31
N GLU A 267 -8.29 2.99 -7.35
CA GLU A 267 -8.12 3.39 -8.75
C GLU A 267 -8.87 4.69 -9.04
N ASP A 268 -10.12 4.79 -8.57
CA ASP A 268 -10.93 6.00 -8.73
C ASP A 268 -10.33 7.16 -7.93
N PHE A 269 -9.84 6.90 -6.71
CA PHE A 269 -9.10 7.91 -5.94
C PHE A 269 -7.83 8.39 -6.67
N LEU A 270 -7.03 7.48 -7.26
CA LEU A 270 -5.85 7.86 -8.05
C LEU A 270 -6.22 8.69 -9.28
N LYS A 271 -7.36 8.42 -9.94
CA LYS A 271 -7.82 9.26 -11.06
C LYS A 271 -8.11 10.68 -10.60
N THR A 272 -8.71 10.84 -9.41
CA THR A 272 -9.07 12.15 -8.87
C THR A 272 -7.89 12.88 -8.22
N ALA A 273 -6.94 12.17 -7.63
CA ALA A 273 -5.82 12.79 -6.92
C ALA A 273 -4.70 13.28 -7.85
N VAL A 274 -4.66 12.81 -9.10
CA VAL A 274 -3.57 13.05 -10.07
C VAL A 274 -3.88 14.23 -11.01
N PHE A 275 -4.82 15.10 -10.65
CA PHE A 275 -5.04 16.38 -11.35
C PHE A 275 -3.97 17.44 -11.01
#